data_AF-A0A661C262-F1
#
_entry.id   AF-A0A661C262-F1
#
_cell.length_a   1.000
_cell.length_b   1.000
_cell.length_c   1.000
_cell.angle_alpha   90.00
_cell.angle_beta   90.00
_cell.angle_gamma   90.00
#
_symmetry.space_group_name_H-M   'P 1'
#
loop_
_entity.id
_entity.type
_entity.pdbx_description
1 polymer ?
#
loop_
_entity_poly.entity_id
_entity_poly.type
_entity_poly.pdbx_seq_one_letter_code
_entity_poly.pdbx_strand_id
1 'polypeptide(L)'
;DNAESLQKELAKLFSPKVTGGAVGAVQAFKDINIINIRQLDKPQSFSATVSGSATINAKHWGHIDQRQVNFQLLLDLVEVENQWRLAELTVIDIKEVK
;
A
#
# COMPACT_ATOMS: atom_id res chain seq x y z
N ASP A 1 0.78 17.12 -0.23
CA ASP A 1 -0.67 16.88 -0.24
C ASP A 1 -1.12 15.57 -0.90
N ASN A 2 -0.59 15.11 -2.05
CA ASN A 2 -0.99 13.79 -2.60
C ASN A 2 -0.36 12.56 -1.93
N ALA A 3 0.88 12.69 -1.42
CA ALA A 3 1.59 11.57 -0.77
C ALA A 3 0.94 11.14 0.56
N GLU A 4 0.41 12.07 1.34
CA GLU A 4 -0.32 11.77 2.58
C GLU A 4 -1.64 11.04 2.31
N SER A 5 -2.34 11.38 1.23
CA SER A 5 -3.58 10.71 0.82
C SER A 5 -3.32 9.27 0.41
N LEU A 6 -2.29 9.04 -0.42
CA LEU A 6 -1.87 7.69 -0.81
C LEU A 6 -1.41 6.86 0.39
N GLN A 7 -0.64 7.46 1.32
CA GLN A 7 -0.26 6.78 2.55
C GLN A 7 -1.47 6.39 3.41
N LYS A 8 -2.50 7.24 3.50
CA LYS A 8 -3.74 6.91 4.21
C LYS A 8 -4.49 5.76 3.56
N GLU A 9 -4.61 5.74 2.23
CA GLU A 9 -5.27 4.65 1.51
C GLU A 9 -4.50 3.33 1.62
N LEU A 10 -3.16 3.37 1.49
CA LEU A 10 -2.33 2.19 1.72
C LEU A 10 -2.37 1.74 3.18
N ALA A 11 -2.41 2.66 4.15
CA ALA A 11 -2.50 2.32 5.56
C ALA A 11 -3.79 1.56 5.90
N LYS A 12 -4.90 1.77 5.17
CA LYS A 12 -6.14 0.98 5.35
C LYS A 12 -5.95 -0.50 4.97
N LEU A 13 -5.14 -0.80 3.96
CA LEU A 13 -4.87 -2.17 3.51
C LEU A 13 -4.03 -2.96 4.53
N PHE A 14 -3.09 -2.26 5.15
CA PHE A 14 -2.14 -2.85 6.10
C PHE A 14 -2.54 -2.62 7.56
N SER A 15 -3.71 -2.01 7.81
CA SER A 15 -4.26 -1.84 9.15
C SER A 15 -4.59 -3.23 9.71
N PRO A 16 -3.84 -3.73 10.71
CA PRO A 16 -4.16 -5.01 11.32
C PRO A 16 -5.49 -4.85 12.07
N LYS A 17 -6.45 -5.74 11.83
CA LYS A 17 -7.52 -5.95 12.81
C LYS A 17 -6.89 -6.62 14.03
N VAL A 18 -6.52 -5.82 15.03
CA VAL A 18 -6.06 -6.32 16.33
C VAL A 18 -7.27 -6.47 17.25
N THR A 19 -7.49 -7.69 17.74
CA THR A 19 -8.48 -8.00 18.77
C THR A 19 -8.17 -7.19 20.03
N GLY A 20 -9.12 -6.38 20.51
CA GLY A 20 -9.00 -5.70 21.81
C GLY A 20 -8.69 -4.19 21.81
N GLY A 21 -8.98 -3.46 20.72
CA GLY A 21 -8.95 -1.99 20.73
C GLY A 21 -7.58 -1.35 20.50
N ALA A 22 -6.61 -2.13 20.01
CA ALA A 22 -5.31 -1.63 19.59
C ALA A 22 -5.38 -0.94 18.21
N VAL A 23 -4.53 0.06 18.00
CA VAL A 23 -4.34 0.75 16.70
C VAL A 23 -3.00 0.31 16.12
N GLY A 24 -3.02 -0.41 15.00
CA GLY A 24 -1.82 -0.67 14.21
C GLY A 24 -1.64 0.41 13.15
N ALA A 25 -0.44 0.96 13.06
CA ALA A 25 -0.10 1.98 12.07
C ALA A 25 1.07 1.51 11.20
N VAL A 26 0.93 1.68 9.88
CA VAL A 26 2.07 1.55 8.96
C VAL A 26 3.04 2.69 9.23
N GLN A 27 4.29 2.37 9.55
CA GLN A 27 5.31 3.39 9.81
C GLN A 27 6.03 3.85 8.56
N ALA A 28 6.38 2.92 7.67
CA ALA A 28 7.18 3.22 6.48
C ALA A 28 6.96 2.16 5.40
N PHE A 29 6.97 2.62 4.14
CA PHE A 29 7.18 1.78 2.96
C PHE A 29 8.65 1.89 2.53
N LYS A 30 9.26 0.79 2.14
CA LYS A 30 10.65 0.67 1.70
C LYS A 30 10.74 -0.17 0.44
N ASP A 31 11.85 -0.02 -0.27
CA ASP A 31 12.23 -0.87 -1.41
C ASP A 31 11.13 -0.97 -2.50
N ILE A 32 10.45 0.14 -2.76
CA ILE A 32 9.38 0.18 -3.76
C ILE A 32 10.01 0.05 -5.15
N ASN A 33 9.61 -1.00 -5.86
CA ASN A 33 10.04 -1.31 -7.21
C ASN A 33 8.83 -1.44 -8.12
N ILE A 34 8.92 -0.88 -9.33
CA ILE A 34 7.92 -1.10 -10.39
C ILE A 34 8.37 -2.34 -11.18
N ILE A 35 7.55 -3.39 -11.13
CA ILE A 35 7.82 -4.66 -11.81
C ILE A 35 7.37 -4.58 -13.27
N ASN A 36 6.21 -3.98 -13.51
CA ASN A 36 5.62 -3.91 -14.84
C ASN A 36 4.71 -2.70 -14.97
N ILE A 37 4.60 -2.17 -16.18
CA ILE A 37 3.63 -1.14 -16.57
C ILE A 37 2.95 -1.61 -17.86
N ARG A 38 1.62 -1.59 -17.88
CA ARG A 38 0.83 -1.85 -19.09
C ARG A 38 -0.20 -0.75 -19.30
N GLN A 39 -0.41 -0.34 -20.54
CA GLN A 39 -1.52 0.56 -20.86
C GLN A 39 -2.86 -0.18 -20.69
N LEU A 40 -3.88 0.51 -20.20
CA LEU A 40 -5.25 0.00 -20.12
C LEU A 40 -6.05 0.45 -21.36
N ASP A 41 -7.18 -0.19 -21.62
CA ASP A 41 -7.99 0.07 -22.83
C ASP A 41 -8.55 1.51 -22.90
N LYS A 42 -8.59 2.22 -21.77
CA LYS A 42 -9.01 3.62 -21.72
C LYS A 42 -7.83 4.55 -22.09
N PRO A 43 -8.06 5.61 -22.86
CA PRO A 43 -7.04 6.65 -23.08
C PRO A 43 -6.51 7.20 -21.76
N GLN A 44 -5.22 7.52 -21.71
CA GLN A 44 -4.56 8.10 -20.53
C GLN A 44 -4.77 7.27 -19.25
N SER A 45 -4.67 5.95 -19.38
CA SER A 45 -4.71 5.05 -18.25
C SER A 45 -3.72 3.92 -18.38
N PHE A 46 -3.12 3.53 -17.27
CA PHE A 46 -2.18 2.42 -17.21
C PHE A 46 -2.32 1.68 -15.89
N SER A 47 -1.85 0.45 -15.89
CA SER A 47 -1.76 -0.41 -14.73
C SER A 47 -0.28 -0.63 -14.43
N ALA A 48 0.10 -0.49 -13.17
CA ALA A 48 1.46 -0.72 -12.69
C ALA A 48 1.45 -1.82 -11.63
N THR A 49 2.27 -2.84 -11.83
CA THR A 49 2.58 -3.80 -10.78
C THR A 49 3.76 -3.28 -9.99
N VAL A 50 3.58 -3.10 -8.68
CA VAL A 50 4.62 -2.65 -7.76
C VAL A 50 4.85 -3.67 -6.67
N SER A 51 6.09 -3.79 -6.23
CA SER A 51 6.45 -4.57 -5.04
C SER A 51 7.24 -3.71 -4.07
N GLY A 52 7.20 -4.05 -2.80
CA GLY A 52 8.04 -3.41 -1.80
C GLY A 52 7.92 -4.08 -0.45
N SER A 53 8.42 -3.41 0.58
CA SER A 53 8.27 -3.83 1.96
C SER A 53 7.64 -2.71 2.80
N ALA A 54 6.91 -3.09 3.85
CA ALA A 54 6.32 -2.17 4.80
C ALA A 54 6.64 -2.62 6.23
N THR A 55 6.93 -1.65 7.10
CA THR A 55 7.04 -1.89 8.55
C THR A 55 5.73 -1.46 9.21
N ILE A 56 5.10 -2.39 9.89
CA ILE A 56 3.81 -2.21 10.58
C ILE A 56 4.08 -2.32 12.08
N ASN A 57 3.71 -1.28 12.83
CA ASN A 57 3.80 -1.31 14.29
C ASN A 57 2.39 -1.37 14.87
N ALA A 58 2.11 -2.43 15.62
CA ALA A 58 0.91 -2.59 16.41
C ALA A 58 1.22 -2.35 17.89
N LYS A 59 0.51 -1.42 18.52
CA LYS A 59 0.62 -1.20 19.98
C LYS A 59 -0.50 -1.92 20.69
N HIS A 60 -0.19 -2.85 21.58
CA HIS A 60 -1.17 -3.45 22.48
C HIS A 60 -0.62 -3.50 23.91
N TRP A 61 -1.42 -3.03 24.88
CA TRP A 61 -1.16 -3.17 26.33
C TRP A 61 0.27 -2.80 26.79
N GLY A 62 0.82 -1.70 26.26
CA GLY A 62 2.17 -1.23 26.61
C GLY A 62 3.32 -1.87 25.82
N HIS A 63 3.04 -2.85 24.96
CA HIS A 63 4.01 -3.49 24.07
C HIS A 63 3.88 -2.97 22.64
N ILE A 64 5.01 -2.87 21.94
CA ILE A 64 5.08 -2.57 20.50
C ILE A 64 5.41 -3.90 19.80
N ASP A 65 4.49 -4.40 19.01
CA ASP A 65 4.71 -5.50 18.08
C ASP A 65 5.06 -4.90 16.70
N GLN A 66 6.27 -5.14 16.24
CA GLN A 66 6.75 -4.66 14.95
C GLN A 66 6.82 -5.82 13.97
N ARG A 67 6.12 -5.67 12.84
CA ARG A 67 6.11 -6.65 11.75
C ARG A 67 6.66 -6.03 10.49
N GLN A 68 7.44 -6.80 9.75
CA GLN A 68 7.85 -6.43 8.41
C GLN A 68 7.09 -7.31 7.42
N VAL A 69 6.49 -6.69 6.42
CA VAL A 69 5.78 -7.39 5.35
C VAL A 69 6.38 -7.02 4.01
N ASN A 70 6.54 -8.00 3.14
CA ASN A 70 6.75 -7.78 1.72
C ASN A 70 5.39 -7.81 1.02
N PHE A 71 5.17 -6.92 0.07
CA PHE A 71 3.92 -6.80 -0.66
C PHE A 71 4.15 -6.74 -2.17
N GLN A 72 3.12 -7.12 -2.90
CA GLN A 72 2.97 -6.88 -4.33
C GLN A 72 1.54 -6.39 -4.61
N LEU A 73 1.42 -5.27 -5.33
CA LEU A 73 0.17 -4.59 -5.62
C LEU A 73 0.04 -4.38 -7.13
N LEU A 74 -1.19 -4.38 -7.62
CA LEU A 74 -1.58 -3.86 -8.93
C LEU A 74 -2.28 -2.52 -8.72
N LEU A 75 -1.78 -1.49 -9.37
CA LEU A 75 -2.31 -0.13 -9.29
C LEU A 75 -2.83 0.29 -10.67
N ASP A 76 -4.12 0.59 -10.77
CA ASP A 76 -4.68 1.17 -11.98
C ASP A 76 -4.74 2.69 -11.81
N LEU A 77 -4.11 3.40 -12.74
CA LEU A 77 -3.90 4.83 -12.72
C LEU A 77 -4.58 5.45 -13.94
N VAL A 78 -5.29 6.56 -13.73
CA VAL A 78 -6.00 7.32 -14.77
C VAL A 78 -5.60 8.79 -14.67
N GLU A 79 -5.46 9.45 -15.80
CA GLU A 79 -5.25 10.90 -15.83
C GLU A 79 -6.59 11.64 -15.71
N VAL A 80 -6.68 12.57 -14.78
CA VAL A 80 -7.83 13.46 -14.58
C VAL A 80 -7.29 14.86 -14.33
N GLU A 81 -7.67 15.82 -15.18
CA GLU A 81 -7.25 17.23 -15.07
C GLU A 81 -5.70 17.38 -15.04
N ASN A 82 -5.01 16.67 -15.94
CA ASN A 82 -3.54 16.61 -16.04
C ASN A 82 -2.84 16.06 -14.78
N GLN A 83 -3.53 15.28 -13.96
CA GLN A 83 -2.96 14.62 -12.79
C GLN A 83 -3.30 13.12 -12.78
N TRP A 84 -2.30 12.30 -12.49
CA TRP A 84 -2.50 10.86 -12.29
C TRP A 84 -3.21 10.59 -10.97
N ARG A 85 -4.30 9.84 -11.03
CA ARG A 85 -5.09 9.41 -9.88
C ARG A 85 -5.17 7.89 -9.83
N LEU A 86 -5.10 7.35 -8.62
CA LEU A 86 -5.34 5.93 -8.37
C LEU A 86 -6.84 5.65 -8.58
N ALA A 87 -7.17 4.87 -9.60
CA ALA A 87 -8.53 4.43 -9.88
C ALA A 87 -8.88 3.17 -9.09
N GLU A 88 -7.96 2.21 -9.08
CA GLU A 88 -8.14 0.93 -8.41
C GLU A 88 -6.82 0.40 -7.85
N LEU A 89 -6.93 -0.33 -6.74
CA LEU A 89 -5.81 -1.02 -6.13
C LEU A 89 -6.22 -2.46 -5.82
N THR A 90 -5.44 -3.40 -6.34
CA THR A 90 -5.57 -4.82 -6.02
C THR A 90 -4.32 -5.31 -5.30
N VAL A 91 -4.51 -6.02 -4.19
CA VAL A 91 -3.43 -6.71 -3.49
C VAL A 91 -3.17 -8.03 -4.21
N ILE A 92 -1.96 -8.22 -4.75
CA ILE A 92 -1.56 -9.48 -5.38
C ILE A 92 -1.03 -10.45 -4.32
N ASP A 93 -0.15 -9.98 -3.44
CA ASP A 93 0.50 -10.80 -2.41
C ASP A 93 0.93 -9.93 -1.22
N ILE A 94 0.85 -10.48 -0.01
CA ILE A 94 1.42 -9.90 1.22
C ILE A 94 1.97 -11.04 2.06
N LYS A 95 3.27 -10.97 2.39
CA LYS A 95 3.96 -11.98 3.20
C LYS A 95 4.73 -11.33 4.32
N GLU A 96 4.57 -11.86 5.53
CA GLU A 96 5.38 -11.46 6.67
C GLU A 96 6.80 -12.02 6.53
N VAL A 97 7.79 -11.17 6.82
CA VAL A 97 9.21 -11.53 6.86
C VAL A 97 9.49 -12.04 8.28
N LYS A 98 9.84 -13.32 8.40
CA LYS A 98 10.24 -13.95 9.67
C LYS A 98 11.65 -13.53 10.08
#